data_AF-A0A7J5ZDH2-F1
#
_entry.id   AF-A0A7J5ZDH2-F1
#
_cell.length_a   1.000
_cell.length_b   1.000
_cell.length_c   1.000
_cell.angle_alpha   90.00
_cell.angle_beta   90.00
_cell.angle_gamma   90.00
#
_symmetry.space_group_name_H-M   'P 1'
#
loop_
_entity.id
_entity.type
_entity.pdbx_description
1 polymer ?
#
loop_
_entity_poly.entity_id
_entity_poly.type
_entity_poly.pdbx_seq_one_letter_code
_entity_poly.pdbx_strand_id
1 'polypeptide(L)'
;MEDAQSSVSSVSSQQDSADTMRSVLQEICDFRAEHKVDLNKLKEEIKGDMKSELEDMKKEIYQKLSANSALTQAHETRLKEAEERIDEAETYMAMSDALIKSMKEQRAVQGKLVDLEGRSRRNNMCIRVPEEKEDTSRQDAHSLGLGNTHIHSAQDAAQELRRRDFSVDIPDRNFGAVPGDGASPPDQDMAA
;
A
#
# COMPACT_ATOMS: atom_id res chain seq x y z
N MET A 1 23.93 124.48 15.13
CA MET A 1 22.79 123.74 15.71
C MET A 1 22.55 122.40 15.00
N GLU A 2 23.33 122.01 13.98
CA GLU A 2 23.12 120.75 13.24
C GLU A 2 23.83 119.52 13.84
N ASP A 3 24.89 119.69 14.64
CA ASP A 3 25.68 118.56 15.16
C ASP A 3 24.97 117.69 16.22
N ALA A 4 23.97 118.23 16.92
CA ALA A 4 23.24 117.49 17.94
C ALA A 4 22.19 116.52 17.34
N GLN A 5 21.58 116.87 16.20
CA GLN A 5 20.54 116.04 15.56
C GLN A 5 21.12 114.83 14.80
N SER A 6 22.35 114.94 14.27
CA SER A 6 23.05 113.83 13.62
C SER A 6 23.48 112.73 14.62
N SER A 7 23.85 113.11 15.85
CA SER A 7 24.24 112.14 16.89
C SER A 7 23.06 111.30 17.40
N VAL A 8 21.87 111.90 17.52
CA VAL A 8 20.67 111.22 18.05
C VAL A 8 20.07 110.26 17.01
N SER A 9 20.08 110.63 15.73
CA SER A 9 19.63 109.72 14.65
C SER A 9 20.60 108.55 14.44
N SER A 10 21.90 108.76 14.61
CA SER A 10 22.91 107.68 14.59
C SER A 10 22.76 106.70 15.75
N VAL A 11 22.45 107.19 16.96
CA VAL A 11 22.25 106.34 18.15
C VAL A 11 20.94 105.54 18.06
N SER A 12 19.85 106.14 17.57
CA SER A 12 18.59 105.44 17.31
C SER A 12 18.74 104.31 16.30
N SER A 13 19.47 104.53 15.19
CA SER A 13 19.71 103.50 14.17
C SER A 13 20.57 102.34 14.68
N GLN A 14 21.55 102.63 15.54
CA GLN A 14 22.36 101.59 16.19
C GLN A 14 21.57 100.75 17.20
N GLN A 15 20.61 101.35 17.90
CA GLN A 15 19.74 100.66 18.86
C GLN A 15 18.80 99.66 18.15
N ASP A 16 18.15 100.09 17.06
CA ASP A 16 17.26 99.24 16.25
C ASP A 16 18.01 98.06 15.61
N SER A 17 19.25 98.30 15.16
CA SER A 17 20.13 97.23 14.67
C SER A 17 20.52 96.24 15.78
N ALA A 18 20.74 96.71 17.00
CA ALA A 18 21.08 95.84 18.13
C ALA A 18 19.88 94.97 18.57
N ASP A 19 18.67 95.52 18.51
CA ASP A 19 17.44 94.80 18.89
C ASP A 19 17.05 93.75 17.85
N THR A 20 17.22 94.05 16.55
CA THR A 20 17.04 93.05 15.47
C THR A 20 18.05 91.90 15.58
N MET A 21 19.33 92.18 15.87
CA MET A 21 20.32 91.13 16.15
C MET A 21 19.95 90.29 17.37
N ARG A 22 19.43 90.91 18.43
CA ARG A 22 18.99 90.20 19.64
C ARG A 22 17.81 89.26 19.33
N SER A 23 16.86 89.71 18.50
CA SER A 23 15.74 88.89 18.02
C SER A 23 16.20 87.68 17.22
N VAL A 24 17.11 87.88 16.26
CA VAL A 24 17.65 86.79 15.43
C VAL A 24 18.40 85.75 16.28
N LEU A 25 19.17 86.21 17.27
CA LEU A 25 19.86 85.29 18.20
C LEU A 25 18.87 84.46 19.02
N GLN A 26 17.76 85.07 19.45
CA GLN A 26 16.70 84.36 20.16
C GLN A 26 16.05 83.30 19.27
N GLU A 27 15.69 83.64 18.03
CA GLU A 27 15.15 82.69 17.06
C GLU A 27 16.11 81.52 16.78
N ILE A 28 17.42 81.77 16.68
CA ILE A 28 18.43 80.71 16.52
C ILE A 28 18.47 79.80 17.74
N CYS A 29 18.39 80.37 18.94
CA CYS A 29 18.34 79.61 20.19
C CYS A 29 17.10 78.72 20.28
N ASP A 30 15.94 79.28 19.92
CA ASP A 30 14.65 78.57 19.93
C ASP A 30 14.65 77.46 18.87
N PHE A 31 15.07 77.77 17.64
CA PHE A 31 15.23 76.79 16.56
C PHE A 31 16.14 75.62 16.99
N ARG A 32 17.28 75.92 17.63
CA ARG A 32 18.20 74.89 18.13
C ARG A 32 17.55 74.03 19.22
N ALA A 33 16.76 74.61 20.10
CA ALA A 33 16.05 73.89 21.15
C ALA A 33 14.98 72.95 20.55
N GLU A 34 14.19 73.45 19.61
CA GLU A 34 13.17 72.69 18.86
C GLU A 34 13.79 71.51 18.11
N HIS A 35 14.86 71.77 17.33
CA HIS A 35 15.55 70.71 16.58
C HIS A 35 16.10 69.61 17.49
N LYS A 36 16.58 69.98 18.68
CA LYS A 36 17.06 69.00 19.67
C LYS A 36 15.91 68.15 20.22
N VAL A 37 14.74 68.75 20.43
CA VAL A 37 13.54 68.02 20.84
C VAL A 37 13.11 67.05 19.75
N ASP A 38 13.05 67.48 18.49
CA ASP A 38 12.60 66.63 17.39
C ASP A 38 13.59 65.50 17.08
N LEU A 39 14.90 65.74 17.17
CA LEU A 39 15.91 64.68 17.08
C LEU A 39 15.73 63.62 18.18
N ASN A 40 15.37 64.03 19.40
CA ASN A 40 15.11 63.10 20.48
C ASN A 40 13.82 62.31 20.26
N LYS A 41 12.76 62.94 19.74
CA LYS A 41 11.52 62.25 19.37
C LYS A 41 11.77 61.21 18.29
N LEU A 42 12.41 61.61 17.19
CA LEU A 42 12.75 60.71 16.08
C LEU A 42 13.59 59.52 16.55
N LYS A 43 14.54 59.76 17.45
CA LYS A 43 15.36 58.70 18.05
C LYS A 43 14.52 57.69 18.83
N GLU A 44 13.61 58.15 19.67
CA GLU A 44 12.76 57.24 20.46
C GLU A 44 11.72 56.53 19.60
N GLU A 45 11.19 57.17 18.55
CA GLU A 45 10.32 56.55 17.55
C GLU A 45 11.04 55.41 16.82
N ILE A 46 12.21 55.68 16.21
CA ILE A 46 13.00 54.65 15.52
C ILE A 46 13.33 53.49 16.46
N LYS A 47 13.72 53.79 17.70
CA LYS A 47 14.03 52.77 18.70
C LYS A 47 12.80 51.96 19.10
N GLY A 48 11.63 52.59 19.17
CA GLY A 48 10.35 51.94 19.41
C GLY A 48 9.98 50.99 18.28
N ASP A 49 10.02 51.48 17.05
CA ASP A 49 9.68 50.72 15.84
C ASP A 49 10.60 49.52 15.67
N MET A 50 11.92 49.72 15.77
CA MET A 50 12.89 48.62 15.69
C MET A 50 12.64 47.55 16.76
N LYS A 51 12.29 47.96 17.98
CA LYS A 51 12.00 47.02 19.07
C LYS A 51 10.71 46.25 18.79
N SER A 52 9.69 46.91 18.26
CA SER A 52 8.43 46.28 17.88
C SER A 52 8.64 45.26 16.76
N GLU A 53 9.32 45.65 15.69
CA GLU A 53 9.60 44.77 14.55
C GLU A 53 10.43 43.53 14.96
N LEU A 54 11.40 43.70 15.86
CA LEU A 54 12.20 42.57 16.36
C LEU A 54 11.35 41.58 17.18
N GLU A 55 10.44 42.06 18.03
CA GLU A 55 9.55 41.18 18.79
C GLU A 55 8.54 40.48 17.87
N ASP A 56 8.03 41.17 16.85
CA ASP A 56 7.10 40.55 15.89
C ASP A 56 7.80 39.52 15.00
N MET A 57 9.00 39.82 14.51
CA MET A 57 9.84 38.86 13.78
C MET A 57 10.15 37.63 14.64
N LYS A 58 10.48 37.83 15.92
CA LYS A 58 10.72 36.74 16.86
C LYS A 58 9.49 35.87 17.05
N LYS A 59 8.30 36.46 17.22
CA LYS A 59 7.03 35.70 17.31
C LYS A 59 6.77 34.89 16.03
N GLU A 60 6.96 35.51 14.87
CA GLU A 60 6.75 34.85 13.58
C GLU A 60 7.71 33.67 13.39
N ILE A 61 8.99 33.84 13.76
CA ILE A 61 9.98 32.75 13.73
C ILE A 61 9.55 31.59 14.64
N TYR A 62 9.16 31.87 15.88
CA TYR A 62 8.72 30.81 16.79
C TYR A 62 7.45 30.10 16.29
N GLN A 63 6.51 30.85 15.73
CA GLN A 63 5.30 30.29 15.17
C GLN A 63 5.60 29.38 13.97
N LYS A 64 6.42 29.84 13.01
CA LYS A 64 6.85 29.04 11.85
C LYS A 64 7.65 27.82 12.26
N LEU A 65 8.55 27.95 13.25
CA LEU A 65 9.33 26.84 13.76
C LEU A 65 8.44 25.78 14.42
N SER A 66 7.47 26.20 15.23
CA SER A 66 6.49 25.30 15.85
C SER A 66 5.62 24.61 14.80
N ALA A 67 5.13 25.34 13.80
CA ALA A 67 4.33 24.79 12.71
C ALA A 67 5.12 23.76 11.89
N ASN A 68 6.36 24.07 11.53
CA ASN A 68 7.25 23.15 10.83
C ASN A 68 7.55 21.91 11.66
N SER A 69 7.81 22.04 12.96
CA SER A 69 8.02 20.90 13.85
C SER A 69 6.81 19.97 13.87
N ALA A 70 5.60 20.51 13.96
CA ALA A 70 4.37 19.72 13.93
C ALA A 70 4.16 19.02 12.57
N LEU A 71 4.45 19.72 11.47
CA LEU A 71 4.36 19.18 10.13
C LEU A 71 5.39 18.06 9.91
N THR A 72 6.63 18.23 10.36
CA THR A 72 7.66 17.18 10.33
C THR A 72 7.21 15.95 11.12
N GLN A 73 6.67 16.12 12.32
CA GLN A 73 6.16 15.01 13.12
C GLN A 73 5.01 14.27 12.40
N ALA A 74 4.08 15.00 11.79
CA ALA A 74 2.98 14.42 11.02
C ALA A 74 3.46 13.67 9.75
N HIS A 75 4.53 14.15 9.12
CA HIS A 75 5.16 13.42 8.01
C HIS A 75 5.86 12.16 8.48
N GLU A 76 6.54 12.20 9.63
CA GLU A 76 7.19 11.02 10.21
C GLU A 76 6.18 9.93 10.54
N THR A 77 5.03 10.26 11.12
CA THR A 77 3.98 9.28 11.41
C THR A 77 3.42 8.66 10.14
N ARG A 78 3.11 9.48 9.12
CA ARG A 78 2.61 9.00 7.82
C ARG A 78 3.62 8.12 7.10
N LEU A 79 4.91 8.43 7.24
CA LEU A 79 5.98 7.65 6.62
C LEU A 79 6.11 6.29 7.29
N LYS A 80 6.06 6.22 8.62
CA LYS A 80 6.03 4.95 9.37
C LYS A 80 4.83 4.08 8.99
N GLU A 81 3.63 4.66 8.91
CA GLU A 81 2.43 3.93 8.45
C GLU A 81 2.59 3.41 7.02
N ALA A 82 3.24 4.18 6.14
CA ALA A 82 3.50 3.75 4.77
C ALA A 82 4.54 2.62 4.71
N GLU A 83 5.60 2.69 5.53
CA GLU A 83 6.61 1.63 5.66
C GLU A 83 5.96 0.33 6.16
N GLU A 84 5.16 0.38 7.23
CA GLU A 84 4.45 -0.80 7.76
C GLU A 84 3.54 -1.45 6.70
N ARG A 85 2.80 -0.64 5.94
CA ARG A 85 1.95 -1.15 4.85
C ARG A 85 2.74 -1.78 3.70
N ILE A 86 3.94 -1.28 3.42
CA ILE A 86 4.83 -1.85 2.41
C ILE A 86 5.35 -3.19 2.90
N ASP A 87 5.81 -3.27 4.15
CA ASP A 87 6.30 -4.51 4.76
C ASP A 87 5.19 -5.59 4.75
N GLU A 88 3.95 -5.23 5.11
CA GLU A 88 2.79 -6.13 5.02
C GLU A 88 2.52 -6.59 3.58
N ALA A 89 2.60 -5.69 2.60
CA ALA A 89 2.40 -6.05 1.20
C ALA A 89 3.51 -6.97 0.68
N GLU A 90 4.76 -6.72 1.03
CA GLU A 90 5.91 -7.54 0.65
C GLU A 90 5.82 -8.95 1.24
N THR A 91 5.41 -9.07 2.51
CA THR A 91 5.20 -10.38 3.15
C THR A 91 4.07 -11.16 2.49
N TYR A 92 2.95 -10.50 2.16
CA TYR A 92 1.85 -11.13 1.42
C TYR A 92 2.28 -11.60 0.03
N MET A 93 3.03 -10.76 -0.69
CA MET A 93 3.58 -11.12 -2.00
C MET A 93 4.47 -12.37 -1.91
N ALA A 94 5.41 -12.40 -0.95
CA ALA A 94 6.28 -13.55 -0.75
C ALA A 94 5.51 -14.85 -0.42
N MET A 95 4.47 -14.75 0.41
CA MET A 95 3.58 -15.88 0.71
C MET A 95 2.81 -16.35 -0.53
N SER A 96 2.31 -15.40 -1.34
CA SER A 96 1.57 -15.71 -2.56
C SER A 96 2.45 -16.43 -3.60
N ASP A 97 3.71 -16.01 -3.74
CA ASP A 97 4.68 -16.67 -4.63
C ASP A 97 5.01 -18.09 -4.18
N ALA A 98 5.17 -18.30 -2.87
CA ALA A 98 5.39 -19.63 -2.30
C ALA A 98 4.19 -20.56 -2.56
N LEU A 99 2.96 -20.05 -2.41
CA LEU A 99 1.75 -20.81 -2.69
C LEU A 99 1.64 -21.16 -4.18
N ILE A 100 1.90 -20.20 -5.08
CA ILE A 100 1.92 -20.44 -6.53
C ILE A 100 2.93 -21.54 -6.89
N LYS A 101 4.12 -21.50 -6.28
CA LYS A 101 5.14 -22.53 -6.48
C LYS A 101 4.64 -23.90 -6.02
N SER A 102 4.07 -23.99 -4.81
CA SER A 102 3.50 -25.25 -4.29
C SER A 102 2.40 -25.81 -5.20
N MET A 103 1.52 -24.95 -5.72
CA MET A 103 0.45 -25.37 -6.64
C MET A 103 1.01 -25.90 -7.98
N LYS A 104 2.07 -25.29 -8.50
CA LYS A 104 2.77 -25.78 -9.70
C LYS A 104 3.38 -27.17 -9.46
N GLU A 105 4.02 -27.36 -8.30
CA GLU A 105 4.61 -28.64 -7.91
C GLU A 105 3.53 -29.73 -7.74
N GLN A 106 2.42 -29.40 -7.07
CA GLN A 106 1.28 -30.31 -6.94
C GLN A 106 0.71 -30.73 -8.29
N ARG A 107 0.53 -29.79 -9.23
CA ARG A 107 0.06 -30.09 -10.58
C ARG A 107 1.04 -30.99 -11.34
N ALA A 108 2.34 -30.77 -11.18
CA ALA A 108 3.35 -31.62 -11.80
C ALA A 108 3.31 -33.06 -11.25
N VAL A 109 3.11 -33.24 -9.94
CA VAL A 109 2.96 -34.56 -9.32
C VAL A 109 1.68 -35.24 -9.80
N GLN A 110 0.55 -34.53 -9.83
CA GLN A 110 -0.71 -35.05 -10.36
C GLN A 110 -0.58 -35.53 -11.82
N GLY A 111 0.10 -34.76 -12.67
CA GLY A 111 0.37 -35.16 -14.05
C GLY A 111 1.16 -36.48 -14.14
N LYS A 112 2.17 -36.66 -13.28
CA LYS A 112 2.94 -37.92 -13.21
C LYS A 112 2.10 -39.09 -12.71
N LEU A 113 1.22 -38.88 -11.73
CA LEU A 113 0.32 -39.91 -11.23
C LEU A 113 -0.64 -40.38 -12.32
N VAL A 114 -1.25 -39.45 -13.08
CA VAL A 114 -2.14 -39.79 -14.20
C VAL A 114 -1.40 -40.55 -15.30
N ASP A 115 -0.16 -40.18 -15.63
CA ASP A 115 0.65 -40.93 -16.60
C ASP A 115 0.99 -42.35 -16.10
N LEU A 116 1.40 -42.48 -14.83
CA LEU A 116 1.69 -43.79 -14.22
C LEU A 116 0.46 -44.69 -14.14
N GLU A 117 -0.69 -44.14 -13.73
CA GLU A 117 -1.97 -44.85 -13.71
C GLU A 117 -2.37 -45.27 -15.13
N GLY A 118 -2.23 -44.37 -16.11
CA GLY A 118 -2.47 -44.66 -17.52
C GLY A 118 -1.60 -45.81 -18.02
N ARG A 119 -0.29 -45.78 -17.76
CA ARG A 119 0.64 -46.87 -18.13
C ARG A 119 0.33 -48.18 -17.43
N SER A 120 0.01 -48.14 -16.13
CA SER A 120 -0.37 -49.32 -15.35
C SER A 120 -1.63 -49.99 -15.90
N ARG A 121 -2.62 -49.20 -16.36
CA ARG A 121 -3.88 -49.71 -16.93
C ARG A 121 -3.79 -50.18 -18.38
N ARG A 122 -2.74 -49.84 -19.14
CA ARG A 122 -2.64 -50.20 -20.57
C ARG A 122 -2.72 -51.71 -20.83
N ASN A 123 -2.28 -52.52 -19.87
CA ASN A 123 -2.31 -53.98 -19.97
C ASN A 123 -3.52 -54.60 -19.26
N ASN A 124 -4.40 -53.78 -18.67
CA ASN A 124 -5.60 -54.24 -17.99
C ASN A 124 -6.77 -54.22 -18.96
N MET A 125 -7.29 -55.39 -19.35
CA MET A 125 -8.57 -55.46 -20.04
C MET A 125 -9.71 -55.49 -19.01
N CYS A 126 -10.66 -54.57 -19.14
CA CYS A 126 -11.90 -54.59 -18.37
C CYS A 126 -12.96 -55.40 -19.13
N ILE A 127 -13.34 -56.57 -18.61
CA ILE A 127 -14.45 -57.36 -19.14
C ILE A 127 -15.66 -57.07 -18.25
N ARG A 128 -16.64 -56.32 -18.77
CA ARG A 128 -17.89 -56.06 -18.05
C ARG A 128 -18.79 -57.30 -18.18
N VAL A 129 -18.86 -58.10 -17.11
CA VAL A 129 -19.79 -59.24 -17.00
C VAL A 129 -21.09 -58.75 -16.34
N PRO A 130 -22.26 -58.94 -16.95
CA PRO A 130 -23.55 -58.65 -16.32
C PRO A 130 -23.71 -59.46 -15.03
N GLU A 131 -24.01 -58.79 -13.90
CA GLU A 131 -24.09 -59.41 -12.57
C GLU A 131 -25.11 -60.55 -12.48
N GLU A 132 -26.17 -60.52 -13.29
CA GLU A 132 -27.23 -61.53 -13.33
C GLU A 132 -26.78 -62.92 -13.79
N LYS A 133 -25.54 -63.06 -14.31
CA LYS A 133 -24.99 -64.32 -14.85
C LYS A 133 -23.90 -64.96 -14.00
N GLU A 134 -23.50 -64.34 -12.88
CA GLU A 134 -22.38 -64.83 -12.08
C GLU A 134 -22.75 -66.00 -11.16
N ASP A 135 -24.00 -66.06 -10.71
CA ASP A 135 -24.45 -67.09 -9.75
C ASP A 135 -24.88 -68.41 -10.41
N THR A 136 -25.20 -68.40 -11.71
CA THR A 136 -25.69 -69.60 -12.43
C THR A 136 -24.59 -70.46 -13.06
N SER A 137 -23.36 -69.94 -13.21
CA SER A 137 -22.30 -70.64 -13.97
C SER A 137 -21.44 -71.61 -13.16
N ARG A 138 -21.65 -71.79 -11.84
CA ARG A 138 -20.87 -72.77 -11.06
C ARG A 138 -21.41 -74.20 -11.12
N GLN A 139 -22.64 -74.43 -11.58
CA GLN A 139 -23.29 -75.76 -11.48
C GLN A 139 -23.49 -76.50 -12.80
N ASP A 140 -23.43 -75.85 -13.97
CA ASP A 140 -23.86 -76.49 -15.24
C ASP A 140 -22.74 -76.83 -16.24
N ALA A 141 -21.45 -76.69 -15.89
CA ALA A 141 -20.34 -76.94 -16.82
C ALA A 141 -19.89 -78.42 -16.93
N HIS A 142 -20.66 -79.39 -16.42
CA HIS A 142 -20.31 -80.81 -16.50
C HIS A 142 -21.12 -81.65 -17.50
N SER A 143 -22.17 -81.13 -18.14
CA SER A 143 -23.14 -81.99 -18.84
C SER A 143 -23.18 -81.91 -20.37
N LEU A 144 -22.51 -80.97 -21.05
CA LEU A 144 -22.65 -80.87 -22.52
C LEU A 144 -21.31 -80.62 -23.23
N GLY A 145 -20.71 -81.72 -23.68
CA GLY A 145 -19.55 -81.73 -24.58
C GLY A 145 -19.88 -81.20 -25.97
N LEU A 146 -19.95 -79.87 -26.11
CA LEU A 146 -20.01 -79.19 -27.40
C LEU A 146 -19.06 -77.98 -27.38
N GLY A 147 -18.11 -77.99 -28.30
CA GLY A 147 -17.20 -76.87 -28.52
C GLY A 147 -17.96 -75.62 -28.94
N ASN A 148 -18.05 -74.66 -28.04
CA ASN A 148 -18.28 -73.25 -28.33
C ASN A 148 -17.72 -72.46 -27.15
N THR A 149 -16.62 -71.75 -27.38
CA THR A 149 -15.90 -70.97 -26.36
C THR A 149 -16.70 -69.74 -25.97
N HIS A 150 -17.78 -69.93 -25.20
CA HIS A 150 -18.39 -68.85 -24.44
C HIS A 150 -17.64 -68.72 -23.13
N ILE A 151 -16.95 -67.60 -22.99
CA ILE A 151 -16.29 -67.20 -21.75
C ILE A 151 -17.40 -66.76 -20.78
N HIS A 152 -17.78 -67.61 -19.83
CA HIS A 152 -18.90 -67.37 -18.90
C HIS A 152 -18.48 -66.67 -17.60
N SER A 153 -17.18 -66.62 -17.31
CA SER A 153 -16.59 -65.88 -16.19
C SER A 153 -15.24 -65.29 -16.59
N ALA A 154 -14.85 -64.20 -15.94
CA ALA A 154 -13.50 -63.63 -16.09
C ALA A 154 -12.41 -64.67 -15.73
N GLN A 155 -12.69 -65.58 -14.79
CA GLN A 155 -11.78 -66.67 -14.40
C GLN A 155 -11.59 -67.70 -15.52
N ASP A 156 -12.65 -68.04 -16.24
CA ASP A 156 -12.59 -68.99 -17.37
C ASP A 156 -11.82 -68.38 -18.56
N ALA A 157 -12.04 -67.08 -18.81
CA ALA A 157 -11.31 -66.31 -19.82
C ALA A 157 -9.80 -66.40 -19.59
N ALA A 158 -9.37 -66.16 -18.36
CA ALA A 158 -7.96 -66.16 -18.00
C ALA A 158 -7.37 -67.57 -17.97
N GLN A 159 -8.15 -68.60 -17.66
CA GLN A 159 -7.69 -69.98 -17.71
C GLN A 159 -7.44 -70.43 -19.16
N GLU A 160 -8.32 -70.06 -20.09
CA GLU A 160 -8.15 -70.35 -21.52
C GLU A 160 -6.97 -69.57 -22.13
N LEU A 161 -6.77 -68.31 -21.75
CA LEU A 161 -5.60 -67.55 -22.16
C LEU A 161 -4.29 -68.15 -21.60
N ARG A 162 -4.28 -68.60 -20.34
CA ARG A 162 -3.14 -69.32 -19.75
C ARG A 162 -2.83 -70.64 -20.45
N ARG A 163 -3.84 -71.36 -20.96
CA ARG A 163 -3.63 -72.57 -21.77
C ARG A 163 -2.97 -72.31 -23.13
N ARG A 164 -3.05 -71.07 -23.63
CA ARG A 164 -2.42 -70.64 -24.88
C ARG A 164 -1.09 -69.90 -24.63
N ASP A 165 -0.46 -70.17 -23.50
CA ASP A 165 0.81 -69.59 -23.04
C ASP A 165 0.81 -68.07 -22.81
N PHE A 166 -0.36 -67.45 -22.58
CA PHE A 166 -0.45 -66.04 -22.16
C PHE A 166 -0.42 -65.91 -20.63
N SER A 167 0.42 -65.01 -20.10
CA SER A 167 0.43 -64.66 -18.67
C SER A 167 -0.69 -63.68 -18.36
N VAL A 168 -1.65 -64.08 -17.52
CA VAL A 168 -2.81 -63.26 -17.13
C VAL A 168 -2.99 -63.30 -15.62
N ASP A 169 -2.97 -62.12 -15.00
CA ASP A 169 -3.29 -61.92 -13.60
C ASP A 169 -4.73 -61.40 -13.47
N ILE A 170 -5.53 -62.02 -12.61
CA ILE A 170 -6.87 -61.54 -12.25
C ILE A 170 -6.81 -61.01 -10.83
N PRO A 171 -6.87 -59.70 -10.60
CA PRO A 171 -7.05 -59.17 -9.26
C PRO A 171 -8.48 -59.45 -8.77
N ASP A 172 -8.65 -59.58 -7.45
CA ASP A 172 -9.98 -59.59 -6.83
C ASP A 172 -10.77 -58.35 -7.26
N ARG A 173 -12.10 -58.48 -7.38
CA ARG A 173 -12.98 -57.35 -7.73
C ARG A 173 -12.72 -56.20 -6.76
N ASN A 174 -12.13 -55.13 -7.28
CA ASN A 174 -11.97 -53.90 -6.53
C ASN A 174 -13.33 -53.20 -6.49
N PHE A 175 -14.08 -53.40 -5.41
CA PHE A 175 -15.24 -52.58 -5.08
C PHE A 175 -14.74 -51.19 -4.70
N GLY A 176 -14.43 -50.36 -5.71
CA GLY A 176 -14.29 -48.93 -5.47
C GLY A 176 -15.53 -48.44 -4.73
N ALA A 177 -15.36 -47.49 -3.80
CA ALA A 177 -16.47 -46.88 -3.09
C ALA A 177 -17.56 -46.49 -4.11
N VAL A 178 -18.76 -47.06 -3.93
CA VAL A 178 -19.93 -46.75 -4.74
C VAL A 178 -20.07 -45.22 -4.74
N PRO A 179 -20.04 -44.54 -5.90
CA PRO A 179 -20.35 -43.13 -5.93
C PRO A 179 -21.76 -42.98 -5.38
N GLY A 180 -21.87 -42.27 -4.25
CA GLY A 180 -23.14 -41.94 -3.64
C GLY A 180 -24.06 -41.34 -4.69
N ASP A 181 -25.28 -41.86 -4.70
CA ASP A 181 -26.38 -41.51 -5.58
C ASP A 181 -26.45 -40.00 -5.85
N GLY A 182 -26.70 -39.65 -7.11
CA GLY A 182 -26.63 -38.28 -7.61
C GLY A 182 -27.50 -37.32 -6.80
N ALA A 183 -26.85 -36.45 -6.03
CA ALA A 183 -27.43 -35.18 -5.66
C ALA A 183 -27.00 -34.14 -6.71
N SER A 184 -27.95 -33.73 -7.55
CA SER A 184 -27.80 -32.53 -8.38
C SER A 184 -27.33 -31.36 -7.51
N PRO A 185 -26.44 -30.48 -8.00
CA PRO A 185 -26.15 -29.25 -7.30
C PRO A 185 -27.46 -28.44 -7.19
N PRO A 186 -27.80 -27.88 -6.01
CA PRO A 186 -28.92 -26.98 -5.90
C PRO A 186 -28.67 -25.77 -6.82
N ASP A 187 -29.66 -25.44 -7.65
CA ASP A 187 -29.70 -24.20 -8.42
C ASP A 187 -29.45 -23.04 -7.45
N GLN A 188 -28.28 -22.41 -7.58
CA GLN A 188 -28.04 -21.14 -6.93
C GLN A 188 -28.78 -20.08 -7.74
N ASP A 189 -29.96 -19.72 -7.23
CA ASP A 189 -30.65 -18.49 -7.55
C ASP A 189 -29.66 -17.32 -7.53
N MET A 190 -29.50 -16.68 -8.69
CA MET A 190 -28.88 -15.37 -8.80
C MET A 190 -29.78 -14.35 -8.12
N ALA A 191 -29.52 -14.11 -6.84
CA ALA A 191 -30.01 -12.95 -6.12
C ALA A 191 -29.00 -11.80 -6.24
N ALA A 192 -29.47 -10.72 -6.87
CA ALA A 192 -29.12 -9.29 -6.75
C ALA A 192 -27.67 -8.88 -6.45
#